data_AF-R7PUS0-F1
#
_entry.id   AF-R7PUS0-F1
#
_cell.length_a   1.000
_cell.length_b   1.000
_cell.length_c   1.000
_cell.angle_alpha   90.00
_cell.angle_beta   90.00
_cell.angle_gamma   90.00
#
_symmetry.space_group_name_H-M   'P 1'
#
loop_
_entity.id
_entity.type
_entity.pdbx_description
1 polymer ?
#
loop_
_entity_poly.entity_id
_entity_poly.type
_entity_poly.pdbx_seq_one_letter_code
_entity_poly.pdbx_strand_id
1 'polypeptide(L)'
;MNDLESAEKISIDIKKLERNLKQVEDINFEGKEKEVYDRAVDYMNDSKYYLEKKKDMRTAFGCIEYSHGLLDALRMIHGLI
;
A
#
# COMPACT_ATOMS: atom_id res chain seq x y z
N MET A 1 -13.20 6.65 -17.29
CA MET A 1 -12.37 6.17 -16.17
C MET A 1 -11.73 7.42 -15.58
N ASN A 2 -11.84 7.63 -14.28
CA ASN A 2 -11.15 8.76 -13.62
C ASN A 2 -9.64 8.55 -13.80
N ASP A 3 -8.85 9.59 -14.11
CA ASP A 3 -7.42 9.46 -14.46
C ASP A 3 -6.60 8.71 -13.38
N LEU A 4 -7.03 8.85 -12.12
CA LEU A 4 -6.45 8.22 -10.94
C LEU A 4 -6.56 6.69 -10.92
N GLU A 5 -7.63 6.12 -11.46
CA GLU A 5 -7.86 4.67 -11.47
C GLU A 5 -7.20 3.98 -12.69
N SER A 6 -6.38 4.68 -13.46
CA SER A 6 -5.68 4.06 -14.59
C SER A 6 -4.66 3.01 -14.10
N ALA A 7 -4.50 1.94 -14.88
CA ALA A 7 -3.55 0.88 -14.58
C ALA A 7 -2.10 1.40 -14.40
N GLU A 8 -1.74 2.44 -15.16
CA GLU A 8 -0.44 3.09 -15.06
C GLU A 8 -0.27 3.81 -13.71
N LYS A 9 -1.26 4.59 -13.27
CA LYS A 9 -1.23 5.28 -11.98
C LYS A 9 -1.16 4.29 -10.81
N ILE A 10 -2.02 3.28 -10.81
CA ILE A 10 -2.01 2.23 -9.78
C ILE A 10 -0.63 1.53 -9.73
N SER A 11 -0.03 1.23 -10.88
CA SER A 11 1.33 0.65 -10.94
C SER A 11 2.40 1.57 -10.35
N ILE A 12 2.28 2.88 -10.56
CA ILE A 12 3.16 3.88 -9.97
C ILE A 12 2.97 3.91 -8.45
N ASP A 13 1.73 3.87 -7.96
CA ASP A 13 1.43 3.92 -6.53
C ASP A 13 1.86 2.64 -5.79
N ILE A 14 1.76 1.47 -6.42
CA ILE A 14 2.39 0.23 -5.92
C ILE A 14 3.90 0.41 -5.75
N LYS A 15 4.59 0.94 -6.76
CA LYS A 15 6.05 1.18 -6.68
C LYS A 15 6.43 2.20 -5.62
N LYS A 16 5.61 3.22 -5.38
CA LYS A 16 5.82 4.18 -4.29
C LYS A 16 5.70 3.47 -2.94
N LEU A 17 4.66 2.64 -2.77
CA LEU A 17 4.47 1.91 -1.52
C LEU A 17 5.63 0.94 -1.24
N GLU A 18 6.11 0.22 -2.26
CA GLU A 18 7.29 -0.65 -2.12
C GLU A 18 8.54 0.11 -1.63
N ARG A 19 8.71 1.37 -2.06
CA ARG A 19 9.78 2.24 -1.55
C ARG A 19 9.54 2.66 -0.11
N ASN A 20 8.30 2.99 0.24
CA ASN A 20 7.95 3.38 1.62
C ASN A 20 8.08 2.20 2.59
N LEU A 21 7.77 0.97 2.17
CA LEU A 21 7.97 -0.24 2.97
C LEU A 21 9.44 -0.44 3.33
N LYS A 22 10.37 -0.12 2.42
CA LYS A 22 11.81 -0.16 2.71
C LYS A 22 12.24 0.88 3.75
N GLN A 23 11.54 2.01 3.88
CA GLN A 23 11.87 3.01 4.89
C GLN A 23 11.54 2.56 6.31
N VAL A 24 10.68 1.55 6.45
CA VAL A 24 10.28 0.99 7.74
C VAL A 24 10.85 -0.40 7.99
N GLU A 25 11.76 -0.89 7.14
CA GLU A 25 12.25 -2.28 7.20
C GLU A 25 13.02 -2.59 8.49
N ASP A 26 13.69 -1.57 9.05
CA ASP A 26 14.44 -1.67 10.31
C ASP A 26 13.58 -1.39 11.56
N ILE A 27 12.30 -1.06 11.40
CA ILE A 27 11.39 -0.82 12.51
C ILE A 27 10.85 -2.16 13.01
N ASN A 28 11.06 -2.45 14.29
CA ASN A 28 10.43 -3.59 14.94
C ASN A 28 9.00 -3.24 15.38
N PHE A 29 8.03 -3.46 14.50
CA PHE A 29 6.61 -3.32 14.84
C PHE A 29 6.14 -4.45 15.75
N GLU A 30 5.40 -4.11 16.80
CA GLU A 30 4.84 -5.08 17.76
C GLU A 30 3.33 -4.88 17.94
N GLY A 31 2.63 -5.92 18.41
CA GLY A 31 1.20 -5.87 18.71
C GLY A 31 0.36 -5.31 17.56
N LYS A 32 -0.39 -4.23 17.82
CA LYS A 32 -1.29 -3.62 16.83
C LYS A 32 -0.57 -2.95 15.67
N GLU A 33 0.63 -2.44 15.87
CA GLU A 33 1.43 -1.87 14.77
C GLU A 33 1.84 -2.96 13.79
N LYS A 34 2.21 -4.14 14.29
CA LYS A 34 2.52 -5.29 13.44
C LYS A 34 1.31 -5.75 12.63
N GLU A 35 0.14 -5.85 13.26
CA GLU A 35 -1.11 -6.18 12.55
C GLU A 35 -1.43 -5.14 11.44
N VAL A 36 -1.20 -3.86 11.70
CA VAL A 36 -1.41 -2.78 10.73
C VAL A 36 -0.40 -2.88 9.58
N TYR A 37 0.87 -3.12 9.88
CA TYR A 37 1.93 -3.30 8.89
C TYR A 37 1.64 -4.50 7.97
N ASP A 38 1.30 -5.64 8.56
CA ASP A 38 0.98 -6.86 7.81
C ASP A 38 -0.21 -6.63 6.89
N ARG A 39 -1.24 -5.94 7.39
CA ARG A 39 -2.41 -5.61 6.55
C ARG A 39 -2.07 -4.62 5.45
N ALA A 40 -1.16 -3.68 5.66
CA ALA A 40 -0.68 -2.81 4.58
C ALA A 40 -0.02 -3.65 3.47
N VAL A 41 0.84 -4.60 3.82
CA VAL A 41 1.48 -5.52 2.87
C VAL A 41 0.45 -6.39 2.14
N ASP A 42 -0.53 -6.94 2.84
CA ASP A 42 -1.59 -7.75 2.24
C ASP A 42 -2.40 -6.96 1.21
N TYR A 43 -2.83 -5.74 1.54
CA TYR A 43 -3.58 -4.90 0.61
C TYR A 43 -2.75 -4.42 -0.59
N MET A 44 -1.43 -4.26 -0.44
CA MET A 44 -0.55 -4.04 -1.59
C MET A 44 -0.58 -5.25 -2.54
N ASN A 45 -0.49 -6.45 -1.99
CA ASN A 45 -0.51 -7.70 -2.77
C ASN A 45 -1.88 -7.91 -3.43
N ASP A 46 -2.97 -7.57 -2.75
CA ASP A 46 -4.31 -7.56 -3.33
C ASP A 46 -4.39 -6.58 -4.50
N SER A 47 -3.86 -5.36 -4.34
CA SER A 47 -3.83 -4.39 -5.43
C SER A 47 -3.12 -4.94 -6.67
N LYS A 48 -1.95 -5.57 -6.49
CA LYS A 48 -1.23 -6.26 -7.57
C LYS A 48 -2.08 -7.34 -8.21
N TYR A 49 -2.76 -8.17 -7.42
CA TYR A 49 -3.61 -9.24 -7.92
C TYR A 49 -4.79 -8.71 -8.75
N TYR A 50 -5.52 -7.72 -8.23
CA TYR A 50 -6.66 -7.15 -8.94
C TYR A 50 -6.25 -6.41 -10.21
N LEU A 51 -5.11 -5.72 -10.20
CA LEU A 51 -4.55 -5.04 -11.36
C LEU A 51 -4.08 -6.02 -12.44
N GLU A 52 -3.32 -7.05 -12.06
CA GLU A 52 -2.66 -7.93 -13.03
C GLU A 52 -3.56 -9.06 -13.51
N LYS A 53 -4.30 -9.70 -12.60
CA LYS A 53 -5.05 -10.94 -12.86
C LYS A 53 -6.51 -10.67 -13.15
N LYS A 54 -7.16 -9.79 -12.38
CA LYS A 54 -8.60 -9.51 -12.53
C LYS A 54 -8.89 -8.38 -13.51
N LYS A 55 -7.93 -7.49 -13.76
CA LYS A 55 -8.12 -6.25 -14.55
C LYS A 55 -9.26 -5.40 -13.96
N ASP A 56 -9.39 -5.41 -12.63
CA ASP A 56 -10.34 -4.61 -11.88
C ASP A 56 -9.61 -3.41 -11.26
N MET A 57 -9.62 -2.30 -11.99
CA MET A 57 -8.92 -1.08 -11.59
C MET A 57 -9.52 -0.44 -10.35
N ARG A 58 -10.84 -0.49 -10.18
CA ARG A 58 -11.50 0.15 -9.04
C ARG A 58 -11.12 -0.55 -7.74
N THR A 59 -11.14 -1.88 -7.74
CA THR A 59 -10.72 -2.67 -6.58
C THR A 59 -9.22 -2.54 -6.35
N ALA A 60 -8.40 -2.61 -7.40
CA ALA A 60 -6.96 -2.43 -7.28
C ALA A 60 -6.58 -1.05 -6.71
N PHE A 61 -7.26 0.02 -7.16
CA PHE A 61 -7.08 1.38 -6.65
C PHE A 61 -7.48 1.48 -5.18
N GLY A 62 -8.65 0.96 -4.80
CA GLY A 62 -9.07 0.94 -3.39
C GLY A 62 -8.09 0.21 -2.48
N CYS A 63 -7.54 -0.92 -2.94
CA CYS A 63 -6.53 -1.67 -2.20
C CYS A 63 -5.22 -0.88 -1.99
N ILE A 64 -4.71 -0.21 -3.03
CA ILE A 64 -3.43 0.51 -2.90
C ILE A 64 -3.56 1.77 -2.04
N GLU A 65 -4.66 2.52 -2.16
CA GLU A 65 -4.90 3.70 -1.32
C GLU A 65 -5.07 3.32 0.15
N TYR A 66 -5.81 2.23 0.42
CA TYR A 66 -5.94 1.72 1.79
C TYR A 66 -4.60 1.29 2.37
N SER A 67 -3.77 0.62 1.57
CA SER A 67 -2.42 0.22 1.98
C SER A 67 -1.51 1.41 2.30
N HIS A 68 -1.51 2.45 1.45
CA HIS A 68 -0.78 3.71 1.72
C HIS A 68 -1.24 4.35 3.03
N GLY A 69 -2.55 4.47 3.25
CA GLY A 69 -3.08 5.06 4.49
C GLY A 69 -2.64 4.32 5.76
N LEU A 70 -2.61 2.98 5.72
CA LEU A 70 -2.12 2.17 6.83
C LEU A 70 -0.63 2.39 7.09
N LEU A 71 0.19 2.36 6.04
CA LEU A 71 1.64 2.51 6.17
C LEU A 71 2.04 3.95 6.56
N ASP A 72 1.37 4.95 6.01
CA ASP A 72 1.64 6.35 6.34
C ASP A 72 1.31 6.66 7.80
N ALA A 73 0.26 6.07 8.36
CA ALA A 73 -0.01 6.18 9.79
C ALA A 73 1.15 5.65 10.64
N LEU A 74 1.74 4.51 10.27
CA LEU A 74 2.94 3.98 10.95
C LEU A 74 4.14 4.92 10.77
N ARG A 75 4.37 5.42 9.55
CA ARG A 75 5.47 6.35 9.24
C ARG A 75 5.35 7.65 10.05
N MET A 76 4.14 8.16 10.26
CA MET A 76 3.87 9.33 11.11
C MET A 76 4.16 9.03 12.59
N ILE A 77 3.70 7.89 13.11
CA ILE A 77 3.92 7.49 14.51
C ILE A 77 5.43 7.37 14.83
N HIS A 78 6.20 6.84 13.88
CA HIS A 78 7.65 6.69 14.01
C HIS A 78 8.48 7.91 13.54
N GLY A 79 7.83 9.04 13.20
CA GLY A 79 8.50 10.31 12.88
C GLY A 79 9.32 10.30 11.59
N LEU A 80 8.93 9.49 10.60
CA LEU A 80 9.61 9.41 9.30
C LEU A 80 9.14 10.48 8.30
N ILE A 81 7.96 11.05 8.53
CA ILE A 81 7.34 12.11 7.71
C ILE A 81 6.61 13.13 8.58
#